data_AF-A0A952QLG2-F1
#
_entry.id   AF-A0A952QLG2-F1
#
_cell.length_a   1.000
_cell.length_b   1.000
_cell.length_c   1.000
_cell.angle_alpha   90.00
_cell.angle_beta   90.00
_cell.angle_gamma   90.00
#
_symmetry.space_group_name_H-M   'P 1'
#
loop_
_entity.id
_entity.type
_entity.pdbx_description
1 polymer ?
#
loop_
_entity_poly.entity_id
_entity_poly.type
_entity_poly.pdbx_seq_one_letter_code
_entity_poly.pdbx_strand_id
1 'polypeptide(L)'
;MHKSLRHAAWIIAIAMLPGCVGLGAWTLGTRSESSDHPKIDQTRGAIDLRKAGTPSEFKTVAELRTQWGEPDNIELRKDGREEWIYKTGGLRWSGMVLYLVVIPLPAMIPVGSRYVSFVIHDGRIEQATRRDWAFKAGAYCGFFGMVYGGLGCGTGTFEEKQGSDAQVVNGTP
;
A
#
# COMPACT_ATOMS: atom_id res chain seq x y z
N MET A 1 -42.84 22.46 -19.72
CA MET A 1 -42.01 23.18 -18.73
C MET A 1 -41.74 22.42 -17.43
N HIS A 2 -42.66 21.59 -16.90
CA HIS A 2 -42.42 20.88 -15.63
C HIS A 2 -41.30 19.82 -15.66
N LYS A 3 -41.11 19.12 -16.78
CA LYS A 3 -40.03 18.12 -16.89
C LYS A 3 -38.65 18.78 -16.84
N SER A 4 -38.36 19.81 -17.63
CA SER A 4 -37.03 20.46 -17.66
C SER A 4 -36.66 21.08 -16.31
N LEU A 5 -37.63 21.71 -15.62
CA LEU A 5 -37.42 22.28 -14.28
C LEU A 5 -37.10 21.20 -13.24
N ARG A 6 -37.74 20.03 -13.34
CA ARG A 6 -37.47 18.89 -12.45
C ARG A 6 -36.06 18.33 -12.66
N HIS A 7 -35.60 18.21 -13.91
CA HIS A 7 -34.24 17.74 -14.18
C HIS A 7 -33.19 18.75 -13.70
N ALA A 8 -33.44 20.05 -13.89
CA ALA A 8 -32.56 21.10 -13.37
C ALA A 8 -32.45 21.06 -11.83
N ALA A 9 -33.56 20.85 -11.13
CA ALA A 9 -33.56 20.71 -9.68
C ALA A 9 -32.77 19.46 -9.21
N TRP A 10 -32.88 18.33 -9.91
CA TRP A 10 -32.09 17.14 -9.62
C TRP A 10 -30.59 17.35 -9.85
N ILE A 11 -30.21 18.02 -10.94
CA ILE A 11 -28.80 18.34 -11.24
C ILE A 11 -28.21 19.26 -10.18
N ILE A 12 -28.95 20.30 -9.77
CA ILE A 12 -28.53 21.25 -8.73
C ILE A 12 -28.41 20.54 -7.38
N ALA A 13 -29.37 19.69 -7.02
CA ALA A 13 -29.31 18.91 -5.78
C ALA A 13 -28.10 17.95 -5.74
N ILE A 14 -27.77 17.32 -6.86
CA ILE A 14 -26.58 16.47 -6.99
C ILE A 14 -25.28 17.29 -6.89
N ALA A 15 -25.24 18.47 -7.50
CA ALA A 15 -24.08 19.37 -7.46
C ALA A 15 -23.85 20.00 -6.07
N MET A 16 -24.90 20.10 -5.24
CA MET A 16 -24.81 20.60 -3.87
C MET A 16 -24.52 19.52 -2.82
N LEU A 17 -24.50 18.23 -3.21
CA LEU A 17 -23.98 17.20 -2.32
C LEU A 17 -22.48 17.48 -2.09
N PRO A 18 -21.99 17.49 -0.84
CA PRO A 18 -20.56 17.56 -0.54
C PRO A 18 -19.92 16.26 -1.00
N GLY A 19 -19.65 16.16 -2.31
CA GLY A 19 -19.21 14.97 -2.98
C GLY A 19 -18.20 15.31 -4.07
N CYS A 20 -17.31 14.37 -4.33
CA CYS A 20 -16.28 14.51 -5.35
C CYS A 20 -16.94 14.39 -6.74
N VAL A 21 -17.07 15.49 -7.48
CA VAL A 21 -17.47 15.44 -8.89
C VAL A 21 -16.21 15.47 -9.73
N GLY A 22 -15.75 14.29 -10.15
CA GLY A 22 -14.50 14.19 -10.89
C GLY A 22 -14.27 12.85 -11.55
N LEU A 23 -13.26 12.81 -12.40
CA LEU A 23 -12.75 11.62 -13.05
C LEU A 23 -11.40 11.31 -12.43
N GLY A 24 -11.22 10.09 -11.95
CA GLY A 24 -9.95 9.65 -11.38
C GLY A 24 -9.63 8.23 -11.81
N ALA A 25 -8.37 7.95 -12.11
CA ALA A 25 -7.90 6.61 -12.39
C ALA A 25 -6.65 6.36 -11.54
N TRP A 26 -6.64 5.29 -10.75
CA TRP A 26 -5.48 4.87 -9.98
C TRP A 26 -5.15 3.42 -10.31
N THR A 27 -3.87 3.13 -10.48
CA THR A 27 -3.36 1.78 -10.63
C THR A 27 -2.87 1.25 -9.29
N LEU A 28 -3.28 0.04 -8.95
CA LEU A 28 -2.77 -0.72 -7.83
C LEU A 28 -1.84 -1.80 -8.36
N GLY A 29 -0.72 -1.99 -7.67
CA GLY A 29 0.24 -3.02 -7.99
C GLY A 29 0.86 -3.62 -6.75
N THR A 30 1.78 -4.55 -6.99
CA THR A 30 2.61 -5.15 -5.96
C THR A 30 3.68 -4.16 -5.48
N ARG A 31 3.83 -4.04 -4.16
CA ARG A 31 5.00 -3.43 -3.50
C ARG A 31 5.77 -4.53 -2.77
N SER A 32 7.07 -4.55 -2.98
CA SER A 32 8.01 -5.43 -2.28
C SER A 32 9.07 -4.53 -1.66
N GLU A 33 9.22 -4.62 -0.35
CA GLU A 33 10.25 -3.90 0.39
C GLU A 33 11.13 -4.90 1.11
N SER A 34 12.43 -4.70 1.09
CA SER A 34 13.39 -5.58 1.74
C SER A 34 14.37 -4.74 2.55
N SER A 35 14.77 -5.25 3.72
CA SER A 35 15.77 -4.62 4.58
C SER A 35 16.59 -5.69 5.29
N ASP A 36 17.90 -5.44 5.38
CA ASP A 36 18.86 -6.33 6.05
C ASP A 36 18.87 -6.12 7.58
N HIS A 37 18.29 -5.01 8.06
CA HIS A 37 18.15 -4.71 9.49
C HIS A 37 16.70 -4.40 9.87
N PRO A 38 15.78 -5.36 9.72
CA PRO A 38 14.37 -5.14 10.02
C PRO A 38 14.13 -5.11 11.54
N LYS A 39 13.30 -4.17 12.01
CA LYS A 39 12.72 -4.30 13.35
C LYS A 39 11.48 -5.19 13.25
N ILE A 40 11.61 -6.40 13.79
CA ILE A 40 10.53 -7.38 13.86
C ILE A 40 9.72 -7.11 15.12
N ASP A 41 8.40 -6.97 14.97
CA ASP A 41 7.47 -6.75 16.09
C ASP A 41 7.01 -8.09 16.69
N GLN A 42 6.48 -8.06 17.90
CA GLN A 42 5.90 -9.25 18.55
C GLN A 42 4.64 -9.75 17.82
N THR A 43 3.96 -8.88 17.08
CA THR A 43 2.77 -9.21 16.30
C THR A 43 3.14 -9.90 14.99
N ARG A 44 2.60 -11.11 14.75
CA ARG A 44 2.86 -11.89 13.52
C ARG A 44 2.59 -11.05 12.27
N GLY A 45 3.60 -10.91 11.42
CA GLY A 45 3.50 -10.18 10.15
C GLY A 45 3.75 -8.67 10.25
N ALA A 46 3.96 -8.14 11.45
CA ALA A 46 4.34 -6.74 11.64
C ALA A 46 5.88 -6.62 11.62
N ILE A 47 6.39 -5.99 10.57
CA ILE A 47 7.81 -5.64 10.43
C ILE A 47 7.93 -4.15 10.10
N ASP A 48 8.88 -3.48 10.75
CA ASP A 48 9.30 -2.12 10.44
C ASP A 48 10.66 -2.19 9.71
N LEU A 49 10.60 -2.00 8.40
CA LEU A 49 11.75 -2.01 7.51
C LEU A 49 12.49 -0.65 7.48
N ARG A 50 11.88 0.43 8.00
CA ARG A 50 12.41 1.80 7.94
C ARG A 50 13.40 2.11 9.05
N LYS A 51 13.32 1.43 10.20
CA LYS A 51 14.23 1.64 11.35
C LYS A 51 15.45 0.72 11.30
N ALA A 52 16.21 0.78 10.20
CA ALA A 52 17.38 -0.05 9.92
C ALA A 52 18.60 0.17 10.85
N GLY A 53 18.44 0.82 12.01
CA GLY A 53 19.53 1.17 12.93
C GLY A 53 19.28 0.82 14.41
N THR A 54 18.11 0.29 14.75
CA THR A 54 17.84 -0.25 16.09
C THR A 54 18.00 -1.77 16.05
N PRO A 55 18.76 -2.39 16.96
CA PRO A 55 18.92 -3.84 16.99
C PRO A 55 17.54 -4.50 17.02
N SER A 56 17.31 -5.46 16.10
CA SER A 56 16.09 -6.25 16.10
C SER A 56 15.98 -6.98 17.44
N GLU A 57 14.79 -6.98 18.02
CA GLU A 57 14.52 -7.66 19.29
C GLU A 57 14.63 -9.19 19.12
N PHE A 58 14.46 -9.67 17.88
CA PHE A 58 14.63 -11.05 17.46
C PHE A 58 15.95 -11.18 16.69
N LYS A 59 16.94 -11.83 17.30
CA LYS A 59 18.25 -12.08 16.66
C LYS A 59 18.33 -13.47 16.06
N THR A 60 17.48 -14.38 16.51
CA THR A 60 17.51 -15.80 16.12
C THR A 60 16.16 -16.27 15.60
N VAL A 61 16.22 -17.27 14.73
CA VAL A 61 15.04 -17.92 14.15
C VAL A 61 14.24 -18.68 15.20
N ALA A 62 14.88 -19.17 16.27
CA ALA A 62 14.21 -19.82 17.38
C ALA A 62 13.25 -18.86 18.10
N GLU A 63 13.69 -17.65 18.42
CA GLU A 63 12.85 -16.63 19.06
C GLU A 63 11.68 -16.23 18.15
N LEU A 64 11.94 -16.07 16.85
CA LEU A 64 10.89 -15.78 15.87
C LEU A 64 9.84 -16.89 15.83
N ARG A 65 10.27 -18.16 15.82
CA ARG A 65 9.37 -19.32 15.80
C ARG A 65 8.57 -19.45 17.09
N THR A 66 9.17 -19.15 18.25
CA THR A 66 8.45 -19.15 19.53
C THR A 66 7.36 -18.08 19.57
N GLN A 67 7.64 -16.89 19.05
CA GLN A 67 6.69 -15.77 19.09
C GLN A 67 5.64 -15.84 17.98
N TRP A 68 6.06 -16.08 16.73
CA TRP A 68 5.20 -16.04 15.55
C TRP A 68 4.64 -17.40 15.17
N GLY A 69 5.18 -18.50 15.71
CA GLY A 69 4.82 -19.86 15.34
C GLY A 69 5.52 -20.35 14.07
N GLU A 70 5.02 -21.47 13.55
CA GLU A 70 5.57 -22.09 12.33
C GLU A 70 5.38 -21.18 11.11
N PRO A 71 6.40 -21.08 10.22
CA PRO A 71 6.21 -20.50 8.90
C PRO A 71 5.20 -21.30 8.08
N ASP A 72 4.50 -20.62 7.16
CA ASP A 72 3.53 -21.25 6.27
C ASP A 72 4.21 -22.03 5.13
N ASN A 73 5.43 -21.62 4.75
CA ASN A 73 6.27 -22.31 3.79
C ASN A 73 7.75 -22.05 4.09
N ILE A 74 8.59 -23.04 3.80
CA ILE A 74 10.05 -22.94 3.90
C ILE A 74 10.61 -23.30 2.54
N GLU A 75 11.25 -22.35 1.87
CA GLU A 75 11.88 -22.54 0.57
C GLU A 75 13.40 -22.53 0.73
N LEU A 76 14.05 -23.58 0.24
CA LEU A 76 15.51 -23.62 0.20
C LEU A 76 15.99 -22.85 -1.04
N ARG A 77 16.71 -21.74 -0.82
CA ARG A 77 17.28 -20.94 -1.89
C ARG A 77 18.53 -21.63 -2.43
N LYS A 78 18.83 -21.40 -3.72
CA LYS A 78 19.95 -22.02 -4.44
C LYS A 78 21.35 -21.70 -3.88
N ASP A 79 21.43 -20.68 -3.02
CA ASP A 79 22.63 -20.24 -2.33
C ASP A 79 22.82 -20.92 -0.95
N GLY A 80 21.97 -21.88 -0.61
CA GLY A 80 22.02 -22.59 0.67
C GLY A 80 21.29 -21.87 1.81
N ARG A 81 20.68 -20.72 1.56
CA ARG A 81 19.87 -19.99 2.55
C ARG A 81 18.45 -20.52 2.60
N GLU A 82 17.83 -20.41 3.77
CA GLU A 82 16.44 -20.75 3.96
C GLU A 82 15.58 -19.48 3.87
N GLU A 83 14.53 -19.52 3.07
CA GLU A 83 13.53 -18.45 3.02
C GLU A 83 12.25 -18.93 3.71
N TRP A 84 11.96 -18.35 4.87
CA TRP A 84 10.78 -18.67 5.66
C TRP A 84 9.67 -17.68 5.34
N ILE A 85 8.52 -18.18 4.90
CA ILE A 85 7.41 -17.36 4.41
C ILE A 85 6.26 -17.42 5.40
N TYR A 86 5.84 -16.25 5.88
CA TYR A 86 4.70 -16.03 6.75
C TYR A 86 3.60 -15.30 5.99
N LYS A 87 2.49 -15.98 5.70
CA LYS A 87 1.32 -15.37 5.09
C LYS A 87 0.60 -14.52 6.12
N THR A 88 0.49 -13.24 5.83
CA THR A 88 -0.28 -12.29 6.64
C THR A 88 -1.67 -12.22 6.05
N GLY A 89 -2.72 -12.35 6.87
CA GLY A 89 -4.10 -12.40 6.40
C GLY A 89 -4.42 -11.29 5.37
N GLY A 90 -5.06 -11.67 4.26
CA GLY A 90 -5.53 -10.77 3.22
C GLY A 90 -4.96 -11.03 1.83
N LEU A 91 -5.69 -10.52 0.84
CA LEU A 91 -5.31 -10.61 -0.57
C LEU A 91 -4.45 -9.40 -0.98
N ARG A 92 -3.55 -9.66 -1.93
CA ARG A 92 -2.85 -8.65 -2.71
C ARG A 92 -3.67 -8.39 -3.95
N TRP A 93 -4.07 -7.13 -4.12
CA TRP A 93 -4.87 -6.70 -5.26
C TRP A 93 -3.97 -5.98 -6.26
N SER A 94 -4.23 -6.22 -7.53
CA SER A 94 -3.64 -5.46 -8.64
C SER A 94 -4.75 -5.09 -9.61
N GLY A 95 -4.68 -3.90 -10.19
CA GLY A 95 -5.69 -3.46 -11.13
C GLY A 95 -5.82 -1.95 -11.17
N MET A 96 -6.99 -1.48 -11.57
CA MET A 96 -7.28 -0.07 -11.70
C MET A 96 -8.57 0.27 -10.95
N VAL A 97 -8.56 1.36 -10.22
CA VAL A 97 -9.77 1.95 -9.65
C VAL A 97 -10.09 3.16 -10.51
N LEU A 98 -11.24 3.11 -11.17
CA LEU A 98 -11.77 4.23 -11.94
C LEU A 98 -12.85 4.91 -11.09
N TYR A 99 -12.80 6.21 -10.95
CA TYR A 99 -13.82 7.02 -10.31
C TYR A 99 -14.52 7.84 -11.38
N LEU A 100 -15.79 7.53 -11.64
CA LEU A 100 -16.62 8.24 -12.60
C LEU A 100 -17.68 9.06 -11.86
N VAL A 101 -17.44 10.36 -11.75
CA VAL A 101 -18.39 11.42 -11.34
C VAL A 101 -18.90 11.33 -9.90
N VAL A 102 -19.26 10.14 -9.41
CA VAL A 102 -19.65 9.85 -8.01
C VAL A 102 -19.31 8.40 -7.62
N ILE A 103 -19.31 7.47 -8.58
CA ILE A 103 -19.22 6.02 -8.32
C ILE A 103 -17.81 5.52 -8.61
N PRO A 104 -17.09 4.96 -7.61
CA PRO A 104 -15.90 4.17 -7.88
C PRO A 104 -16.31 2.86 -8.57
N LEU A 105 -15.79 2.63 -9.76
CA LEU A 105 -15.81 1.36 -10.47
C LEU A 105 -14.47 0.64 -10.23
N PRO A 106 -14.42 -0.31 -9.28
CA PRO A 106 -13.23 -1.10 -9.04
C PRO A 106 -13.05 -2.15 -10.15
N ALA A 107 -11.97 -2.03 -10.92
CA ALA A 107 -11.49 -3.08 -11.81
C ALA A 107 -10.22 -3.70 -11.19
N MET A 108 -10.40 -4.43 -10.08
CA MET A 108 -9.31 -5.03 -9.33
C MET A 108 -9.41 -6.55 -9.36
N ILE A 109 -8.26 -7.22 -9.55
CA ILE A 109 -8.13 -8.68 -9.49
C ILE A 109 -7.17 -9.06 -8.34
N PRO A 110 -7.47 -10.15 -7.61
CA PRO A 110 -6.54 -10.67 -6.62
C PRO A 110 -5.38 -11.35 -7.35
N VAL A 111 -4.15 -10.92 -7.05
CA VAL A 111 -2.93 -11.45 -7.66
C VAL A 111 -2.11 -12.31 -6.69
N GLY A 112 -2.57 -12.47 -5.45
CA GLY A 112 -1.92 -13.30 -4.44
C GLY A 112 -2.38 -12.98 -3.02
N SER A 113 -1.62 -13.46 -2.03
CA SER A 113 -1.82 -13.17 -0.61
C SER A 113 -0.68 -12.33 -0.06
N ARG A 114 -0.95 -11.47 0.92
CA ARG A 114 0.10 -10.67 1.57
C ARG A 114 1.01 -11.60 2.37
N TYR A 115 2.31 -11.35 2.34
CA TYR A 115 3.25 -12.16 3.09
C TYR A 115 4.50 -11.38 3.48
N VAL A 116 5.15 -11.88 4.54
CA VAL A 116 6.49 -11.49 4.97
C VAL A 116 7.38 -12.71 4.79
N SER A 117 8.53 -12.53 4.16
CA SER A 117 9.56 -13.57 4.11
C SER A 117 10.82 -13.15 4.84
N PHE A 118 11.48 -14.11 5.48
CA PHE A 118 12.77 -13.91 6.14
C PHE A 118 13.80 -14.80 5.48
N VAL A 119 14.95 -14.21 5.11
CA VAL A 119 16.11 -14.96 4.64
C VAL A 119 16.96 -15.29 5.85
N ILE A 120 17.24 -16.57 6.00
CA ILE A 120 17.92 -17.16 7.14
C ILE A 120 19.21 -17.82 6.67
N HIS A 121 20.28 -17.52 7.40
CA HIS A 121 21.58 -18.17 7.27
C HIS A 121 22.08 -18.53 8.66
N ASP A 122 22.50 -19.78 8.88
CA ASP A 122 23.00 -20.29 10.16
C ASP A 122 22.13 -19.97 11.38
N GLY A 123 20.80 -20.03 11.22
CA GLY A 123 19.83 -19.77 12.31
C GLY A 123 19.69 -18.30 12.69
N ARG A 124 20.27 -17.39 11.91
CA ARG A 124 20.15 -15.93 12.06
C ARG A 124 19.35 -15.35 10.92
N ILE A 125 18.58 -14.30 11.23
CA ILE A 125 17.79 -13.58 10.24
C ILE A 125 18.69 -12.52 9.61
N GLU A 126 18.97 -12.66 8.32
CA GLU A 126 19.80 -11.71 7.56
C GLU A 126 18.97 -10.62 6.89
N GLN A 127 17.75 -10.97 6.47
CA GLN A 127 16.92 -10.08 5.67
C GLN A 127 15.45 -10.36 5.93
N ALA A 128 14.63 -9.31 5.98
CA ALA A 128 13.18 -9.45 5.90
C ALA A 128 12.66 -8.74 4.65
N THR A 129 11.73 -9.40 3.96
CA THR A 129 11.03 -8.87 2.80
C THR A 129 9.54 -8.84 3.07
N ARG A 130 8.93 -7.66 2.93
CA ARG A 130 7.49 -7.45 3.00
C ARG A 130 6.91 -7.38 1.59
N ARG A 131 5.88 -8.16 1.32
CA ARG A 131 5.17 -8.18 0.04
C ARG A 131 3.70 -7.80 0.27
N ASP A 132 3.36 -6.56 -0.10
CA ASP A 132 2.00 -6.00 -0.05
C ASP A 132 1.49 -5.43 -1.40
N TRP A 133 0.28 -4.85 -1.37
CA TRP A 133 -0.26 -4.03 -2.46
C TRP A 133 -0.03 -2.54 -2.16
N ALA A 134 0.14 -1.73 -3.19
CA ALA A 134 0.21 -0.28 -3.07
C ALA A 134 -0.35 0.38 -4.33
N PHE A 135 -0.77 1.64 -4.19
CA PHE A 135 -1.00 2.51 -5.34
C PHE A 135 0.32 2.74 -6.07
N LYS A 136 0.30 2.69 -7.40
CA LYS A 136 1.47 2.84 -8.27
C LYS A 136 1.46 4.16 -8.99
N ALA A 137 0.34 4.49 -9.61
CA ALA A 137 0.14 5.77 -10.26
C ALA A 137 -1.32 6.17 -10.20
N GLY A 138 -1.60 7.44 -10.38
CA GLY A 138 -2.95 7.90 -10.61
C GLY A 138 -3.00 9.22 -11.33
N ALA A 139 -4.13 9.47 -11.95
CA ALA A 139 -4.51 10.75 -12.52
C ALA A 139 -5.92 11.09 -12.05
N TYR A 140 -6.17 12.36 -11.78
CA TYR A 140 -7.51 12.84 -11.48
C TYR A 140 -7.74 14.18 -12.15
N CYS A 141 -9.00 14.47 -12.46
CA CYS A 141 -9.47 15.81 -12.72
C CYS A 141 -10.90 16.00 -12.23
N GLY A 142 -11.14 17.04 -11.45
CA GLY A 142 -12.48 17.39 -10.97
C GLY A 142 -12.47 18.15 -9.66
N PHE A 143 -13.65 18.32 -9.08
CA PHE A 143 -13.84 18.93 -7.78
C PHE A 143 -13.74 17.86 -6.70
N PHE A 144 -12.63 17.85 -5.96
CA PHE A 144 -12.37 16.92 -4.85
C PHE A 144 -12.25 17.69 -3.54
N GLY A 145 -13.31 18.40 -3.15
CA GLY A 145 -13.30 19.37 -2.05
C GLY A 145 -12.82 18.83 -0.69
N MET A 146 -13.07 17.57 -0.36
CA MET A 146 -12.61 16.98 0.92
C MET A 146 -11.16 16.49 0.92
N VAL A 147 -10.57 16.15 -0.23
CA VAL A 147 -9.23 15.53 -0.29
C VAL A 147 -8.17 16.51 -0.83
N TYR A 148 -8.55 17.39 -1.74
CA TYR A 148 -7.63 18.31 -2.43
C TYR A 148 -8.08 19.79 -2.42
N GLY A 149 -9.17 20.12 -1.72
CA GLY A 149 -9.56 21.52 -1.45
C GLY A 149 -10.16 22.31 -2.62
N GLY A 150 -10.48 21.69 -3.77
CA GLY A 150 -11.11 22.40 -4.88
C GLY A 150 -11.17 21.64 -6.20
N LEU A 151 -11.37 22.41 -7.29
CA LEU A 151 -11.22 21.96 -8.68
C LEU A 151 -9.73 21.82 -9.01
N GLY A 152 -9.30 20.64 -9.43
CA GLY A 152 -7.93 20.42 -9.85
C GLY A 152 -7.80 19.19 -10.73
N CYS A 153 -6.79 19.22 -11.60
CA CYS A 153 -6.27 18.01 -12.22
C CYS A 153 -4.87 17.72 -11.67
N GLY A 154 -4.54 16.45 -11.47
CA GLY A 154 -3.22 16.04 -11.02
C GLY A 154 -2.88 14.66 -11.54
N THR A 155 -1.59 14.42 -11.77
CA THR A 155 -1.03 13.10 -12.04
C THR A 155 0.08 12.84 -11.03
N GLY A 156 0.27 11.59 -10.64
CA GLY A 156 1.30 11.23 -9.69
C GLY A 156 1.64 9.76 -9.78
N THR A 157 2.91 9.45 -9.59
CA THR A 157 3.36 8.11 -9.25
C THR A 157 3.49 8.03 -7.73
N PHE A 158 2.92 6.98 -7.14
CA PHE A 158 3.02 6.69 -5.71
C PHE A 158 4.16 5.69 -5.43
N GLU A 159 5.02 5.45 -6.42
CA GLU A 159 6.31 4.83 -6.19
C GLU A 159 7.17 5.80 -5.39
N GLU A 160 6.98 5.74 -4.08
CA GLU A 160 7.85 6.33 -3.09
C GLU A 160 9.22 5.63 -3.23
N LYS A 161 10.03 6.08 -4.19
CA LYS A 161 11.48 5.89 -4.15
C LYS A 161 11.96 6.64 -2.93
N GLN A 162 11.97 5.97 -1.78
CA GLN A 162 12.52 6.52 -0.56
C GLN A 162 14.04 6.32 -0.54
N GLY A 163 14.70 6.93 -1.52
CA GLY A 163 16.07 7.38 -1.38
C GLY A 163 15.99 8.79 -0.79
N SER A 164 16.49 8.94 0.44
CA SER A 164 17.00 10.17 1.04
C SER A 164 16.73 11.46 0.25
N ASP A 165 15.61 12.14 0.52
CA ASP A 165 15.62 13.60 0.61
C ASP A 165 14.35 14.07 1.33
N ALA A 166 14.53 14.48 2.58
CA ALA A 166 13.57 15.31 3.26
C ALA A 166 13.61 16.70 2.62
N GLN A 167 12.83 16.94 1.56
CA GLN A 167 12.51 18.32 1.20
C GLN A 167 11.39 18.82 2.09
N VAL A 168 11.84 19.53 3.12
CA VAL A 168 11.13 20.54 3.89
C VAL A 168 10.26 21.38 2.95
N VAL A 169 8.94 21.29 3.14
CA VAL A 169 7.98 22.21 2.56
C VAL A 169 8.18 23.56 3.26
N ASN A 170 8.99 24.44 2.68
CA ASN A 170 8.98 25.85 3.04
C ASN A 170 7.70 26.46 2.46
N GLY A 171 6.65 26.45 3.28
CA GLY A 171 5.57 27.41 3.15
C GLY A 171 6.10 28.79 3.56
N THR A 172 5.82 29.79 2.74
CA THR A 172 5.93 31.20 3.13
C THR A 172 4.78 31.97 2.47
N PRO A 173 4.36 33.09 3.08
CA PRO A 173 2.98 33.43 3.46
C PRO A 173 2.07 33.92 2.33
#